data_AF-A0A2J9V3M8-F1
#
_entry.id   AF-A0A2J9V3M8-F1
#
_cell.length_a   1.000
_cell.length_b   1.000
_cell.length_c   1.000
_cell.angle_alpha   90.00
_cell.angle_beta   90.00
_cell.angle_gamma   90.00
#
_symmetry.space_group_name_H-M   'P 1'
#
loop_
_entity.id
_entity.type
_entity.pdbx_description
1 polymer ?
#
loop_
_entity_poly.entity_id
_entity_poly.type
_entity_poly.pdbx_seq_one_letter_code
_entity_poly.pdbx_strand_id
1 'polypeptide(L)'
;MVVETDGYLALIEHLSFNMNVFTQEGDTGTESVEDVITDMVASNIMAIFEQNPELHSSVRFQLLKEADSVVEDLGEVLAGVWYRPATNEQIAFLDEYIALVKNLFDSAVAKYD
;
A
#
# COMPACT_ATOMS: atom_id res chain seq x y z
N MET A 1 7.80 11.65 3.79
CA MET A 1 6.56 12.47 3.93
C MET A 1 5.41 11.67 4.51
N VAL A 2 5.11 10.49 3.96
CA VAL A 2 4.13 9.53 4.48
C VAL A 2 4.83 8.39 5.19
N VAL A 3 5.88 7.81 4.58
CA VAL A 3 6.56 6.61 5.12
C VAL A 3 7.36 6.87 6.41
N GLU A 4 7.60 8.13 6.73
CA GLU A 4 8.30 8.54 7.97
C GLU A 4 7.33 8.91 9.10
N THR A 5 6.03 8.79 8.89
CA THR A 5 5.02 9.19 9.88
C THR A 5 4.76 8.06 10.87
N ASP A 6 4.45 8.42 12.12
CA ASP A 6 4.01 7.46 13.14
C ASP A 6 2.80 6.62 12.67
N GLY A 7 1.92 7.23 11.87
CA GLY A 7 0.79 6.54 11.27
C GLY A 7 1.22 5.41 10.33
N TYR A 8 2.22 5.66 9.49
CA TYR A 8 2.74 4.63 8.59
C TYR A 8 3.49 3.53 9.34
N LEU A 9 4.32 3.88 10.32
CA LEU A 9 5.01 2.91 11.17
C LEU A 9 4.02 1.99 11.90
N ALA A 10 2.91 2.55 12.40
CA ALA A 10 1.84 1.78 13.02
C ALA A 10 1.15 0.81 12.03
N LEU A 11 1.05 1.18 10.75
CA LEU A 11 0.55 0.25 9.72
C LEU A 11 1.54 -0.89 9.47
N ILE A 12 2.84 -0.61 9.36
CA ILE A 12 3.85 -1.68 9.23
C ILE A 12 3.83 -2.64 10.43
N GLU A 13 3.69 -2.11 11.65
CA GLU A 13 3.47 -2.94 12.84
C GLU A 13 2.19 -3.76 12.74
N HIS A 14 1.08 -3.15 12.31
CA HIS A 14 -0.19 -3.84 12.11
C HIS A 14 -0.08 -4.99 11.10
N LEU A 15 0.59 -4.79 9.97
CA LEU A 15 0.87 -5.85 9.01
C LEU A 15 1.69 -6.98 9.64
N SER A 16 2.74 -6.62 10.38
CA SER A 16 3.63 -7.57 11.06
C SER A 16 2.86 -8.43 12.08
N PHE A 17 1.93 -7.84 12.84
CA PHE A 17 1.08 -8.58 13.78
C PHE A 17 0.07 -9.52 13.10
N ASN A 18 -0.29 -9.25 11.85
CA ASN A 18 -1.25 -10.05 11.07
C ASN A 18 -0.58 -10.91 9.99
N MET A 19 0.75 -11.13 10.07
CA MET A 19 1.48 -11.98 9.11
C MET A 19 0.95 -13.41 9.03
N ASN A 20 0.25 -13.90 10.06
CA ASN A 20 -0.37 -15.21 10.05
C ASN A 20 -1.35 -15.37 8.88
N VAL A 21 -2.04 -14.31 8.44
CA VAL A 21 -2.94 -14.31 7.26
C VAL A 21 -2.19 -14.76 6.00
N PHE A 22 -0.93 -14.34 5.86
CA PHE A 22 -0.10 -14.65 4.70
C PHE A 22 0.54 -16.03 4.74
N THR A 23 0.43 -16.74 5.85
CA THR A 23 0.94 -18.12 5.99
C THR A 23 -0.11 -19.19 5.74
N GLN A 24 -1.38 -18.79 5.61
CA GLN A 24 -2.48 -19.72 5.37
C GLN A 24 -2.57 -20.12 3.89
N GLU A 25 -2.77 -21.41 3.66
CA GLU A 25 -3.12 -21.93 2.34
C GLU A 25 -4.62 -21.76 2.10
N GLY A 26 -5.01 -21.46 0.86
CA GLY A 26 -6.41 -21.18 0.52
C GLY A 26 -6.65 -21.20 -0.99
N ASP A 27 -7.82 -20.71 -1.39
CA ASP A 27 -8.13 -20.51 -2.81
C ASP A 27 -7.31 -19.33 -3.34
N THR A 28 -6.47 -19.61 -4.34
CA THR A 28 -5.52 -18.65 -4.90
C THR A 28 -5.88 -18.31 -6.34
N GLY A 29 -5.77 -17.02 -6.68
CA GLY A 29 -5.81 -16.57 -8.06
C GLY A 29 -4.50 -16.87 -8.81
N THR A 30 -4.27 -16.16 -9.92
CA THR A 30 -3.02 -16.22 -10.67
C THR A 30 -2.03 -15.11 -10.30
N GLU A 31 -2.50 -14.07 -9.62
CA GLU A 31 -1.70 -12.91 -9.24
C GLU A 31 -0.94 -13.19 -7.95
N SER A 32 0.32 -12.76 -7.91
CA SER A 32 1.14 -12.84 -6.71
C SER A 32 0.77 -11.76 -5.70
N VAL A 33 1.23 -11.92 -4.45
CA VAL A 33 1.10 -10.86 -3.43
C VAL A 33 1.74 -9.54 -3.91
N GLU A 34 2.88 -9.62 -4.60
CA GLU A 34 3.53 -8.49 -5.27
C GLU A 34 2.61 -7.79 -6.27
N ASP A 35 2.01 -8.54 -7.21
CA ASP A 35 1.16 -8.00 -8.26
C ASP A 35 -0.03 -7.25 -7.64
N VAL A 36 -0.71 -7.89 -6.68
CA VAL A 36 -1.87 -7.34 -5.97
C VAL A 36 -1.51 -6.04 -5.25
N ILE A 37 -0.41 -6.02 -4.48
CA ILE A 37 0.01 -4.83 -3.74
C ILE A 37 0.39 -3.70 -4.68
N THR A 38 1.16 -4.00 -5.72
CA THR A 38 1.62 -3.00 -6.69
C THR A 38 0.43 -2.34 -7.38
N ASP A 39 -0.54 -3.14 -7.82
CA ASP A 39 -1.74 -2.64 -8.50
C ASP A 39 -2.63 -1.81 -7.56
N MET A 40 -2.81 -2.26 -6.31
CA MET A 40 -3.60 -1.52 -5.31
C MET A 40 -2.96 -0.17 -4.96
N VAL A 41 -1.65 -0.13 -4.72
CA VAL A 41 -0.92 1.10 -4.42
C VAL A 41 -0.97 2.05 -5.62
N ALA A 42 -0.71 1.56 -6.83
CA ALA A 42 -0.77 2.37 -8.05
C ALA A 42 -2.18 2.97 -8.25
N SER A 43 -3.22 2.14 -8.12
CA SER A 43 -4.62 2.56 -8.25
C SER A 43 -4.98 3.65 -7.24
N ASN A 44 -4.54 3.50 -5.98
CA ASN A 44 -4.80 4.50 -4.95
C ASN A 44 -4.12 5.84 -5.24
N ILE A 45 -2.86 5.82 -5.69
CA ILE A 45 -2.15 7.07 -6.04
C ILE A 45 -2.82 7.78 -7.22
N MET A 46 -3.26 7.02 -8.24
CA MET A 46 -3.99 7.61 -9.36
C MET A 46 -5.32 8.22 -8.91
N ALA A 47 -6.07 7.54 -8.04
CA ALA A 47 -7.30 8.07 -7.47
C ALA A 47 -7.06 9.39 -6.70
N ILE A 48 -5.95 9.51 -5.96
CA ILE A 48 -5.58 10.76 -5.29
C ILE A 48 -5.32 11.88 -6.30
N PHE A 49 -4.62 11.59 -7.40
CA PHE A 49 -4.33 12.59 -8.43
C PHE A 49 -5.57 13.04 -9.20
N GLU A 50 -6.53 12.14 -9.40
CA GLU A 50 -7.83 12.46 -9.99
C GLU A 50 -8.69 13.31 -9.05
N GLN A 51 -8.66 13.01 -7.74
CA GLN A 51 -9.35 13.79 -6.70
C GLN A 51 -8.76 15.20 -6.53
N ASN A 52 -7.47 15.39 -6.83
CA ASN A 52 -6.73 16.64 -6.63
C ASN A 52 -6.09 17.14 -7.93
N PRO A 53 -6.89 17.60 -8.92
CA PRO A 53 -6.38 17.99 -10.24
C PRO A 53 -5.37 19.15 -10.18
N GLU A 54 -5.55 20.07 -9.23
CA GLU A 54 -4.70 21.26 -9.06
C GLU A 54 -3.36 20.97 -8.37
N LEU A 55 -3.13 19.72 -7.92
CA LEU A 55 -1.91 19.36 -7.22
C LEU A 55 -0.68 19.55 -8.14
N HIS A 56 0.26 20.37 -7.68
CA HIS A 56 1.45 20.71 -8.45
C HIS A 56 2.29 19.47 -8.78
N SER A 57 2.91 19.46 -9.98
CA SER A 57 3.70 18.32 -10.48
C SER A 57 4.81 17.89 -9.53
N SER A 58 5.48 18.83 -8.84
CA SER A 58 6.52 18.51 -7.85
C SER A 58 5.98 17.69 -6.68
N VAL A 59 4.75 17.95 -6.24
CA VAL A 59 4.11 17.19 -5.14
C VAL A 59 3.67 15.82 -5.68
N ARG A 60 3.11 15.74 -6.88
CA ARG A 60 2.79 14.46 -7.55
C ARG A 60 4.01 13.56 -7.66
N PHE A 61 5.17 14.09 -8.07
CA PHE A 61 6.42 13.33 -8.12
C PHE A 61 6.88 12.84 -6.74
N GLN A 62 6.69 13.65 -5.69
CA GLN A 62 7.02 13.22 -4.34
C GLN A 62 6.10 12.10 -3.87
N LEU A 63 4.80 12.17 -4.13
CA LEU A 63 3.84 11.12 -3.77
C LEU A 63 4.12 9.81 -4.52
N LEU A 64 4.53 9.87 -5.79
CA LEU A 64 4.99 8.67 -6.52
C LEU A 64 6.18 8.01 -5.83
N LYS A 65 7.19 8.77 -5.42
CA LYS A 65 8.36 8.22 -4.69
C LYS A 65 7.96 7.59 -3.37
N GLU A 66 7.05 8.21 -2.63
CA GLU A 66 6.57 7.65 -1.36
C GLU A 66 5.78 6.36 -1.61
N ALA A 67 5.02 6.27 -2.71
CA ALA A 67 4.32 5.06 -3.09
C ALA A 67 5.29 3.91 -3.46
N ASP A 68 6.37 4.23 -4.19
CA ASP A 68 7.44 3.26 -4.48
C ASP A 68 8.06 2.74 -3.17
N SER A 69 8.35 3.63 -2.21
CA SER A 69 8.85 3.23 -0.88
C SER A 69 7.86 2.37 -0.10
N VAL A 70 6.55 2.62 -0.22
CA VAL A 70 5.54 1.74 0.39
C VAL A 70 5.63 0.32 -0.17
N VAL A 71 5.76 0.17 -1.49
CA VAL A 71 5.87 -1.16 -2.11
C VAL A 71 7.17 -1.85 -1.67
N GLU A 72 8.28 -1.11 -1.60
CA GLU A 72 9.56 -1.62 -1.11
C GLU A 72 9.47 -2.15 0.33
N ASP A 73 8.94 -1.34 1.25
CA ASP A 73 8.78 -1.72 2.67
C ASP A 73 7.85 -2.94 2.83
N LEU A 74 6.74 -2.99 2.08
CA LEU A 74 5.84 -4.15 2.09
C LEU A 74 6.52 -5.41 1.53
N GLY A 75 7.34 -5.26 0.50
CA GLY A 75 8.17 -6.32 -0.05
C GLY A 75 9.15 -6.88 0.97
N GLU A 76 9.76 -6.02 1.80
CA GLU A 76 10.65 -6.46 2.88
C GLU A 76 9.89 -7.25 3.96
N VAL A 77 8.76 -6.71 4.44
CA VAL A 77 7.94 -7.37 5.48
C VAL A 77 7.39 -8.71 5.00
N LEU A 78 6.99 -8.79 3.73
CA LEU A 78 6.36 -9.96 3.12
C LEU A 78 7.33 -10.82 2.29
N ALA A 79 8.65 -10.63 2.43
CA ALA A 79 9.65 -11.28 1.58
C ALA A 79 9.50 -12.81 1.46
N GLY A 80 9.02 -13.49 2.51
CA GLY A 80 8.81 -14.95 2.50
C GLY A 80 7.64 -15.44 1.64
N VAL A 81 6.72 -14.55 1.27
CA VAL A 81 5.46 -14.82 0.57
C VAL A 81 5.23 -13.92 -0.66
N TRP A 82 6.09 -12.93 -0.88
CA TRP A 82 5.94 -11.88 -1.90
C TRP A 82 5.57 -12.40 -3.30
N TYR A 83 6.27 -13.44 -3.75
CA TYR A 83 6.06 -14.05 -5.07
C TYR A 83 5.05 -15.20 -5.08
N ARG A 84 4.35 -15.46 -3.98
CA ARG A 84 3.33 -16.53 -3.92
C ARG A 84 2.00 -16.00 -4.45
N PRO A 85 1.18 -16.86 -5.08
CA PRO A 85 -0.19 -16.52 -5.43
C PRO A 85 -0.96 -16.04 -4.20
N ALA A 86 -1.62 -14.89 -4.30
CA ALA A 86 -2.42 -14.34 -3.22
C ALA A 86 -3.73 -15.13 -3.06
N THR A 87 -4.11 -15.41 -1.82
CA THR A 87 -5.44 -15.97 -1.51
C THR A 87 -6.49 -14.87 -1.44
N ASN A 88 -7.77 -15.23 -1.59
CA ASN A 88 -8.87 -14.28 -1.43
C ASN A 88 -8.87 -13.57 -0.06
N GLU A 89 -8.46 -14.26 1.01
CA GLU A 89 -8.36 -13.67 2.36
C GLU A 89 -7.20 -12.66 2.45
N GLN A 90 -6.06 -12.98 1.84
CA GLN A 90 -4.92 -12.05 1.75
C GLN A 90 -5.28 -10.82 0.94
N ILE A 91 -5.98 -10.97 -0.18
CA ILE A 91 -6.45 -9.84 -1.00
C ILE A 91 -7.41 -8.96 -0.21
N ALA A 92 -8.37 -9.52 0.52
CA ALA A 92 -9.29 -8.75 1.35
C ALA A 92 -8.57 -7.98 2.46
N PHE A 93 -7.59 -8.61 3.12
CA PHE A 93 -6.75 -7.94 4.11
C PHE A 93 -5.95 -6.79 3.47
N LEU A 94 -5.35 -7.02 2.30
CA LEU A 94 -4.58 -6.01 1.58
C LEU A 94 -5.45 -4.83 1.14
N ASP A 95 -6.69 -5.06 0.71
CA ASP A 95 -7.62 -3.98 0.33
C ASP A 95 -7.88 -3.04 1.52
N GLU A 96 -8.20 -3.60 2.69
CA GLU A 96 -8.39 -2.81 3.92
C GLU A 96 -7.10 -2.09 4.35
N TYR A 97 -5.97 -2.80 4.31
CA TYR A 97 -4.67 -2.25 4.67
C TYR A 97 -4.25 -1.08 3.77
N ILE A 98 -4.36 -1.24 2.45
CA ILE A 98 -3.95 -0.25 1.46
C ILE A 98 -4.92 0.94 1.45
N ALA A 99 -6.20 0.75 1.82
CA ALA A 99 -7.11 1.86 2.10
C ALA A 99 -6.64 2.71 3.30
N LEU A 100 -6.11 2.10 4.36
CA LEU A 100 -5.51 2.84 5.49
C LEU A 100 -4.27 3.63 5.05
N VAL A 101 -3.42 3.02 4.21
CA VAL A 101 -2.27 3.73 3.62
C VAL A 101 -2.75 4.94 2.80
N LYS A 102 -3.79 4.79 1.96
CA LYS A 102 -4.37 5.90 1.19
C LYS A 102 -4.77 7.08 2.08
N ASN A 103 -5.37 6.82 3.25
CA ASN A 103 -5.76 7.88 4.18
C ASN A 103 -4.56 8.71 4.66
N LEU A 104 -3.37 8.10 4.78
CA LEU A 104 -2.14 8.83 5.12
C LEU A 104 -1.71 9.76 3.98
N PHE A 105 -1.80 9.28 2.73
CA PHE A 105 -1.53 10.10 1.56
C PHE A 105 -2.55 11.24 1.40
N ASP A 106 -3.84 10.97 1.57
CA ASP A 106 -4.90 11.99 1.55
C ASP A 106 -4.62 13.09 2.59
N SER A 107 -4.24 12.68 3.81
CA SER A 107 -3.86 13.61 4.89
C SER A 107 -2.60 14.42 4.57
N ALA A 108 -1.65 13.85 3.81
CA ALA A 108 -0.47 14.56 3.35
C ALA A 108 -0.81 15.58 2.26
N VAL A 109 -1.72 15.24 1.33
CA VAL A 109 -2.20 16.12 0.27
C VAL A 109 -2.98 17.30 0.83
N ALA A 110 -3.85 17.08 1.83
CA ALA A 110 -4.63 18.14 2.47
C ALA A 110 -3.79 19.26 3.13
N LYS A 111 -2.48 19.07 3.28
CA LYS A 111 -1.55 20.13 3.73
C LYS A 111 -1.16 21.12 2.63
N TYR A 112 -1.49 20.80 1.38
CA TYR A 112 -1.18 21.59 0.18
C TYR A 112 -2.40 22.30 -0.42
N ASP A 113 -3.60 22.06 0.12
CA ASP A 113 -4.80 22.89 -0.09
C ASP A 113 -4.70 24.23 0.66
#